data_AF-K7QWL5-F1
#
_entry.id   AF-K7QWL5-F1
#
_cell.length_a   1.000
_cell.length_b   1.000
_cell.length_c   1.000
_cell.angle_alpha   90.00
_cell.angle_beta   90.00
_cell.angle_gamma   90.00
#
_symmetry.space_group_name_H-M   'P 1'
#
loop_
_entity.id
_entity.type
_entity.pdbx_description
1 polymer ?
#
loop_
_entity_poly.entity_id
_entity_poly.type
_entity_poly.pdbx_seq_one_letter_code
_entity_poly.pdbx_strand_id
1 'polypeptide(L)'
;MRMIVEWTKGSPLRHAWQGGRLVPLGEDRPAPVNYGLLPGLLNPADGEEVDAVLLGPPHPLGEAEGEVVGLLSLADGDHKVVLAGEGHRGEDLEPLLAWFAPERAPRLLPKEAALAFLEERRRERDRYLGALLGLAVGDALGAQVEFMPQGSFPPVTEMKGGGPHRLGPGEWTDDTAMALCLAESLVEKGFDPLDQMRRYLLWYREGRYSPKGHCFDIGNTTRRSLERFLRTGDPFSGPEEEGSAGNGSLMRLAPVALAYARSPGLLAYARLSARTTHGARAALESTEVLAWLLKEALLGRPKAELLALEPFRDQPLHPDVAEVVGGSFWRRAKAEGYAPRTLEAALHAFAHTGSFAEGMRLAVNLGGDADTVGAVYGQLAGAYYGREAIPEAWLGPLYLRERIEELAFALYRMSMASPKE
;
A
#
# COMPACT_ATOMS: atom_id res chain seq x y z
N MET A 1 13.71 8.96 20.51
CA MET A 1 13.13 9.11 19.16
C MET A 1 14.18 9.75 18.29
N ARG A 2 14.47 9.17 17.11
CA ARG A 2 15.46 9.71 16.17
C ARG A 2 14.79 10.70 15.22
N MET A 3 15.47 11.82 14.97
CA MET A 3 15.11 12.84 13.99
C MET A 3 16.32 13.19 13.12
N ILE A 4 16.07 13.90 12.03
CA ILE A 4 17.11 14.57 11.23
C ILE A 4 16.97 16.06 11.48
N VAL A 5 18.03 16.70 11.97
CA VAL A 5 18.13 18.14 12.14
C VAL A 5 18.57 18.77 10.82
N GLU A 6 17.75 19.68 10.31
CA GLU A 6 17.93 20.37 9.03
C GLU A 6 18.19 21.87 9.20
N TRP A 7 17.92 22.39 10.41
CA TRP A 7 18.14 23.78 10.75
C TRP A 7 18.56 23.91 12.22
N THR A 8 19.83 24.27 12.43
CA THR A 8 20.42 24.45 13.76
C THR A 8 19.90 25.72 14.44
N LYS A 9 19.58 25.64 15.74
CA LYS A 9 19.18 26.79 16.57
C LYS A 9 20.18 27.95 16.43
N GLY A 10 19.68 29.15 16.15
CA GLY A 10 20.46 30.38 15.98
C GLY A 10 21.18 30.51 14.63
N SER A 11 21.18 29.48 13.79
CA SER A 11 21.76 29.56 12.44
C SER A 11 20.76 30.18 11.45
N PRO A 12 21.18 31.08 10.54
CA PRO A 12 20.35 31.49 9.42
C PRO A 12 20.37 30.47 8.27
N LEU A 13 21.32 29.52 8.26
CA LEU A 13 21.51 28.56 7.17
C LEU A 13 20.54 27.38 7.30
N ARG A 14 19.69 27.21 6.29
CA ARG A 14 18.66 26.17 6.23
C ARG A 14 19.04 25.08 5.23
N HIS A 15 18.75 23.83 5.60
CA HIS A 15 18.88 22.65 4.76
C HIS A 15 17.54 21.93 4.65
N ALA A 16 17.46 20.93 3.77
CA ALA A 16 16.37 19.96 3.71
C ALA A 16 16.94 18.56 3.46
N TRP A 17 16.30 17.57 4.04
CA TRP A 17 16.57 16.16 3.83
C TRP A 17 15.92 15.70 2.54
N GLN A 18 16.74 15.35 1.54
CA GLN A 18 16.27 14.92 0.23
C GLN A 18 17.11 13.74 -0.25
N GLY A 19 16.46 12.62 -0.57
CA GLY A 19 17.14 11.44 -1.10
C GLY A 19 18.23 10.89 -0.18
N GLY A 20 18.01 10.92 1.15
CA GLY A 20 18.94 10.38 2.14
C GLY A 20 20.13 11.29 2.47
N ARG A 21 20.09 12.57 2.09
CA ARG A 21 21.14 13.55 2.40
C ARG A 21 20.59 14.93 2.68
N LEU A 22 21.36 15.75 3.39
CA LEU A 22 21.06 17.16 3.60
C LEU A 22 21.49 17.98 2.38
N VAL A 23 20.57 18.79 1.88
CA VAL A 23 20.75 19.71 0.75
C VAL A 23 20.57 21.14 1.24
N PRO A 24 21.51 22.07 1.00
CA PRO A 24 21.34 23.48 1.36
C PRO A 24 20.15 24.11 0.62
N LEU A 25 19.31 24.86 1.33
CA LEU A 25 18.19 25.61 0.76
C LEU A 25 18.45 27.12 0.65
N GLY A 26 19.27 27.68 1.56
CA GLY A 26 19.60 29.11 1.58
C GLY A 26 19.66 29.69 2.99
N GLU A 27 19.52 31.01 3.07
CA GLU A 27 19.47 31.77 4.33
C GLU A 27 18.04 32.23 4.65
N ASP A 28 17.68 32.20 5.93
CA ASP A 28 16.42 32.70 6.48
C ASP A 28 16.68 33.27 7.90
N ARG A 29 15.66 33.80 8.58
CA ARG A 29 15.76 34.30 9.96
C ARG A 29 16.29 33.19 10.89
N PRO A 30 17.19 33.48 11.84
CA PRO A 30 17.74 32.46 12.73
C PRO A 30 16.68 31.57 13.38
N ALA A 31 16.87 30.24 13.32
CA ALA A 31 15.91 29.31 13.91
C ALA A 31 15.86 29.45 15.44
N PRO A 32 14.66 29.52 16.06
CA PRO A 32 14.55 29.59 17.52
C PRO A 32 14.87 28.27 18.22
N VAL A 33 14.84 27.16 17.48
CA VAL A 33 15.05 25.78 17.94
C VAL A 33 15.88 25.00 16.92
N ASN A 34 16.37 23.82 17.30
CA ASN A 34 16.87 22.88 16.31
C ASN A 34 15.66 22.24 15.63
N TYR A 35 15.52 22.43 14.32
CA TYR A 35 14.38 22.02 13.54
C TYR A 35 14.77 20.96 12.52
N GLY A 36 13.83 20.06 12.23
CA GLY A 36 13.94 19.14 11.10
C GLY A 36 12.73 18.21 11.09
N LEU A 37 12.95 16.91 10.90
CA LEU A 37 11.86 15.96 10.65
C LEU A 37 12.08 14.57 11.23
N LEU A 38 11.01 13.78 11.24
CA LEU A 38 10.98 12.37 11.62
C LEU A 38 10.88 11.51 10.34
N PRO A 39 11.98 10.85 9.90
CA PRO A 39 11.99 10.11 8.64
C PRO A 39 10.92 9.02 8.59
N GLY A 40 10.20 8.98 7.48
CA GLY A 40 9.25 7.90 7.19
C GLY A 40 7.92 7.99 7.95
N LEU A 41 7.63 9.10 8.64
CA LEU A 41 6.30 9.39 9.19
C LEU A 41 5.76 10.62 8.49
N LEU A 42 4.52 10.62 8.02
CA LEU A 42 3.99 11.70 7.19
C LEU A 42 3.03 12.61 7.96
N ASN A 43 3.08 13.90 7.65
CA ASN A 43 2.22 14.92 8.20
C ASN A 43 0.88 14.94 7.41
N PRO A 44 -0.28 14.88 8.09
CA PRO A 44 -1.60 14.95 7.44
C PRO A 44 -1.87 16.20 6.62
N ALA A 45 -1.22 17.31 6.94
CA ALA A 45 -1.48 18.61 6.30
C ALA A 45 -0.97 18.69 4.86
N ASP A 46 0.21 18.14 4.60
CA ASP A 46 0.94 18.31 3.33
C ASP A 46 1.49 17.00 2.74
N GLY A 47 1.49 15.91 3.50
CA GLY A 47 2.06 14.63 3.08
C GLY A 47 3.59 14.56 3.08
N GLU A 48 4.26 15.58 3.60
CA GLU A 48 5.70 15.57 3.85
C GLU A 48 6.02 14.86 5.16
N GLU A 49 7.30 14.60 5.44
CA GLU A 49 7.67 14.01 6.72
C GLU A 49 7.25 14.89 7.91
N VAL A 50 6.80 14.26 8.99
CA VAL A 50 6.41 14.92 10.24
C VAL A 50 7.57 15.77 10.74
N ASP A 51 7.34 17.07 10.88
CA ASP A 51 8.33 17.97 11.44
C ASP A 51 8.62 17.63 12.90
N ALA A 52 9.84 17.89 13.32
CA ALA A 52 10.28 17.75 14.70
C ALA A 52 11.17 18.90 15.12
N VAL A 53 11.10 19.21 16.42
CA VAL A 53 11.97 20.18 17.06
C VAL A 53 12.73 19.50 18.19
N LEU A 54 14.01 19.82 18.34
CA LEU A 54 14.84 19.36 19.44
C LEU A 54 15.21 20.52 20.35
N LEU A 55 14.73 20.46 21.60
CA LEU A 55 15.02 21.42 22.66
C LEU A 55 16.46 21.26 23.18
N GLY A 56 17.04 22.39 23.62
CA GLY A 56 18.40 22.46 24.15
C GLY A 56 19.33 23.39 23.34
N PRO A 57 20.65 23.19 23.45
CA PRO A 57 21.65 24.01 22.76
C PRO A 57 21.65 23.77 21.24
N PRO A 58 22.29 24.64 20.44
CA PRO A 58 22.49 24.41 19.01
C PRO A 58 23.09 23.03 18.72
N HIS A 59 22.44 22.28 17.84
CA HIS A 59 22.83 20.94 17.43
C HIS A 59 23.35 20.96 15.98
N PRO A 60 24.43 20.23 15.65
CA PRO A 60 24.88 20.06 14.26
C PRO A 60 23.77 19.51 13.36
N LEU A 61 23.85 19.79 12.06
CA LEU A 61 22.95 19.17 11.10
C LEU A 61 23.17 17.65 11.07
N GLY A 62 22.10 16.89 10.83
CA GLY A 62 22.13 15.44 10.73
C GLY A 62 21.34 14.75 11.83
N GLU A 63 21.74 13.53 12.19
CA GLU A 63 20.99 12.70 13.12
C GLU A 63 21.04 13.24 14.55
N ALA A 64 19.88 13.23 15.20
CA ALA A 64 19.76 13.53 16.62
C ALA A 64 18.73 12.61 17.28
N GLU A 65 18.88 12.42 18.58
CA GLU A 65 17.93 11.68 19.40
C GLU A 65 17.39 12.55 20.54
N GLY A 66 16.10 12.37 20.85
CA GLY A 66 15.48 13.02 22.00
C GLY A 66 14.28 12.26 22.55
N GLU A 67 13.89 12.61 23.77
CA GLU A 67 12.66 12.12 24.40
C GLU A 67 11.46 12.90 23.85
N VAL A 68 10.38 12.23 23.46
CA VAL A 68 9.13 12.91 23.09
C VAL A 68 8.53 13.57 24.32
N VAL A 69 8.30 14.89 24.26
CA VAL A 69 7.77 15.68 25.38
C VAL A 69 6.47 16.42 25.07
N GLY A 70 6.11 16.58 23.79
CA GLY A 70 4.87 17.25 23.41
C GLY A 70 4.64 17.27 21.90
N LEU A 71 3.49 17.79 21.49
CA LEU A 71 3.12 17.99 20.10
C LEU A 71 2.75 19.46 19.91
N LEU A 72 3.46 20.16 19.04
CA LEU A 72 3.03 21.47 18.58
C LEU A 72 1.98 21.27 17.49
N SER A 73 0.76 21.69 17.77
CA SER A 73 -0.39 21.60 16.87
C SER A 73 -0.72 22.97 16.29
N LEU A 74 -0.93 23.03 14.98
CA LEU A 74 -1.30 24.23 14.25
C LEU A 74 -2.70 24.06 13.64
N ALA A 75 -3.42 25.17 13.46
CA ALA A 75 -4.81 25.18 13.01
C ALA A 75 -5.02 24.70 11.57
N ASP A 76 -3.97 24.72 10.76
CA ASP A 76 -3.94 24.18 9.40
C ASP A 76 -3.70 22.65 9.36
N GLY A 77 -3.58 22.01 10.52
CA GLY A 77 -3.35 20.57 10.66
C GLY A 77 -1.88 20.17 10.63
N ASP A 78 -0.97 21.12 10.39
CA ASP A 78 0.47 20.87 10.43
C ASP A 78 0.91 20.65 11.88
N HIS A 79 1.59 19.54 12.15
CA HIS A 79 1.98 19.14 13.49
C HIS A 79 3.48 18.89 13.58
N LYS A 80 4.08 19.33 14.70
CA LYS A 80 5.52 19.15 14.95
C LYS A 80 5.73 18.43 16.27
N VAL A 81 6.52 17.36 16.25
CA VAL A 81 6.85 16.63 17.47
C VAL A 81 7.93 17.36 18.23
N VAL A 82 7.68 17.63 19.50
CA VAL A 82 8.65 18.26 20.40
C VAL A 82 9.46 17.18 21.08
N LEU A 83 10.76 17.17 20.80
CA LEU A 83 11.75 16.30 21.41
C LEU A 83 12.63 17.11 22.37
N ALA A 84 13.06 16.48 23.45
CA ALA A 84 14.00 17.08 24.39
C ALA A 84 15.29 16.26 24.45
N GLY A 85 16.43 16.93 24.27
CA GLY A 85 17.75 16.32 24.40
C GLY A 85 18.07 15.96 25.86
N GLU A 86 19.14 15.20 26.08
CA GLU A 86 19.55 14.78 27.43
C GLU A 86 19.64 15.99 28.39
N GLY A 87 19.02 15.86 29.56
CA GLY A 87 19.03 16.90 30.60
C GLY A 87 18.10 18.11 30.36
N HIS A 88 17.41 18.16 29.22
CA HIS A 88 16.50 19.26 28.89
C HIS A 88 15.07 18.76 28.95
N ARG A 89 14.24 19.33 29.82
CA ARG A 89 12.81 19.00 29.93
C ARG A 89 12.03 20.29 30.21
N GLY A 90 11.55 20.93 29.15
CA GLY A 90 10.70 22.12 29.28
C GLY A 90 11.43 23.47 29.34
N GLU A 91 12.42 23.69 28.47
CA GLU A 91 12.90 25.06 28.20
C GLU A 91 11.76 25.93 27.63
N ASP A 92 11.95 27.25 27.70
CA ASP A 92 11.06 28.29 27.20
C ASP A 92 10.62 28.01 25.74
N LEU A 93 9.38 27.55 25.57
CA LEU A 93 8.74 27.28 24.28
C LEU A 93 8.10 28.54 23.69
N GLU A 94 8.11 29.67 24.41
CA GLU A 94 7.55 30.93 23.91
C GLU A 94 8.20 31.37 22.59
N PRO A 95 9.53 31.30 22.38
CA PRO A 95 10.14 31.64 21.09
C PRO A 95 9.67 30.73 19.95
N LEU A 96 9.41 29.44 20.23
CA LEU A 96 8.89 28.50 19.24
C LEU A 96 7.45 28.84 18.89
N LEU A 97 6.60 29.12 19.88
CA LEU A 97 5.21 29.50 19.65
C LEU A 97 5.11 30.83 18.89
N ALA A 98 5.92 31.82 19.27
CA ALA A 98 6.00 33.12 18.60
C ALA A 98 6.59 33.06 17.18
N TRP A 99 7.20 31.93 16.79
CA TRP A 99 7.75 31.74 15.45
C TRP A 99 6.65 31.62 14.39
N PHE A 100 5.48 31.13 14.77
CA PHE A 100 4.33 30.94 13.89
C PHE A 100 3.43 32.18 13.88
N ALA A 101 2.83 32.45 12.73
CA ALA A 101 1.87 33.54 12.59
C ALA A 101 0.64 33.28 13.49
N PRO A 102 0.06 34.31 14.15
CA PRO A 102 -1.07 34.14 15.07
C PRO A 102 -2.27 33.39 14.48
N GLU A 103 -2.48 33.51 13.17
CA GLU A 103 -3.57 32.86 12.42
C GLU A 103 -3.42 31.33 12.38
N ARG A 104 -2.17 30.82 12.49
CA ARG A 104 -1.90 29.37 12.61
C ARG A 104 -2.22 28.84 14.01
N ALA A 105 -2.53 29.73 14.97
CA ALA A 105 -2.96 29.44 16.33
C ALA A 105 -2.16 28.31 17.00
N PRO A 106 -0.82 28.47 17.17
CA PRO A 106 0.04 27.41 17.68
C PRO A 106 -0.34 27.00 19.10
N ARG A 107 -0.50 25.69 19.33
CA ARG A 107 -0.83 25.12 20.64
C ARG A 107 0.12 23.99 20.97
N LEU A 108 0.66 24.01 22.18
CA LEU A 108 1.41 22.87 22.71
C LEU A 108 0.44 21.88 23.36
N LEU A 109 0.40 20.67 22.83
CA LEU A 109 -0.32 19.54 23.38
C LEU A 109 0.65 18.65 24.19
N PRO A 110 0.14 17.92 25.19
CA PRO A 110 0.97 17.13 26.08
C PRO A 110 1.60 15.92 25.37
N LYS A 111 2.59 15.30 26.03
CA LYS A 111 3.34 14.13 25.54
C LYS A 111 2.42 13.01 25.03
N GLU A 112 1.32 12.76 25.72
CA GLU A 112 0.35 11.70 25.38
C GLU A 112 -0.27 11.95 24.00
N ALA A 113 -0.58 13.20 23.67
CA ALA A 113 -1.10 13.55 22.35
C ALA A 113 -0.05 13.34 21.24
N ALA A 114 1.21 13.63 21.53
CA ALA A 114 2.32 13.39 20.59
C ALA A 114 2.53 11.90 20.33
N LEU A 115 2.49 11.08 21.38
CA LEU A 115 2.64 9.62 21.26
C LEU A 115 1.46 9.02 20.48
N ALA A 116 0.23 9.44 20.77
CA ALA A 116 -0.96 8.99 20.02
C ALA A 116 -0.87 9.37 18.53
N PHE A 117 -0.48 10.61 18.22
CA PHE A 117 -0.26 11.06 16.84
C PHE A 117 0.81 10.21 16.13
N LEU A 118 1.94 9.94 16.80
CA LEU A 118 3.02 9.13 16.24
C LEU A 118 2.60 7.67 16.00
N GLU A 119 1.86 7.08 16.94
CA GLU A 119 1.33 5.72 16.80
C GLU A 119 0.35 5.63 15.62
N GLU A 120 -0.54 6.61 15.46
CA GLU A 120 -1.46 6.69 14.34
C GLU A 120 -0.73 6.74 12.99
N ARG A 121 0.27 7.63 12.86
CA ARG A 121 1.08 7.76 11.63
C ARG A 121 1.88 6.48 11.32
N ARG A 122 2.42 5.81 12.35
CA ARG A 122 3.11 4.52 12.19
C ARG A 122 2.15 3.44 11.70
N ARG A 123 0.96 3.36 12.31
CA ARG A 123 -0.05 2.36 11.99
C ARG A 123 -0.58 2.54 10.56
N GLU A 124 -0.82 3.78 10.14
CA GLU A 124 -1.20 4.06 8.75
C GLU A 124 -0.12 3.57 7.77
N ARG A 125 1.13 3.97 7.97
CA ARG A 125 2.24 3.51 7.14
C ARG A 125 2.33 1.98 7.11
N ASP A 126 2.22 1.34 8.27
CA ASP A 126 2.32 -0.11 8.41
C ASP A 126 1.26 -0.84 7.58
N ARG A 127 0.03 -0.33 7.52
CA ARG A 127 -1.04 -0.85 6.65
C ARG A 127 -0.75 -0.70 5.16
N TYR A 128 -0.21 0.45 4.74
CA TYR A 128 0.16 0.70 3.34
C TYR A 128 1.26 -0.27 2.88
N LEU A 129 2.32 -0.40 3.67
CA LEU A 129 3.39 -1.37 3.43
C LEU A 129 2.83 -2.81 3.42
N GLY A 130 1.98 -3.12 4.40
CA GLY A 130 1.37 -4.42 4.57
C GLY A 130 0.55 -4.85 3.36
N ALA A 131 -0.22 -3.96 2.75
CA ALA A 131 -1.05 -4.29 1.60
C ALA A 131 -0.22 -4.73 0.37
N LEU A 132 0.83 -3.98 0.01
CA LEU A 132 1.63 -4.30 -1.18
C LEU A 132 2.61 -5.46 -0.92
N LEU A 133 3.19 -5.55 0.27
CA LEU A 133 3.99 -6.72 0.66
C LEU A 133 3.14 -7.97 0.78
N GLY A 134 1.95 -7.85 1.35
CA GLY A 134 1.01 -8.95 1.53
C GLY A 134 0.58 -9.55 0.20
N LEU A 135 0.34 -8.71 -0.82
CA LEU A 135 0.14 -9.14 -2.21
C LEU A 135 1.28 -10.07 -2.66
N ALA A 136 2.52 -9.59 -2.60
CA ALA A 136 3.68 -10.32 -3.08
C ALA A 136 3.98 -11.60 -2.28
N VAL A 137 3.76 -11.56 -0.97
CA VAL A 137 3.86 -12.75 -0.10
C VAL A 137 2.81 -13.79 -0.46
N GLY A 138 1.57 -13.35 -0.72
CA GLY A 138 0.48 -14.25 -1.06
C GLY A 138 0.65 -14.91 -2.41
N ASP A 139 1.06 -14.13 -3.41
CA ASP A 139 1.50 -14.59 -4.73
C ASP A 139 2.60 -15.66 -4.58
N ALA A 140 3.74 -15.33 -3.97
CA ALA A 140 4.87 -16.26 -3.83
C ALA A 140 4.55 -17.55 -3.04
N LEU A 141 3.64 -17.47 -2.06
CA LEU A 141 3.19 -18.66 -1.32
C LEU A 141 2.22 -19.51 -2.13
N GLY A 142 1.25 -18.88 -2.80
CA GLY A 142 0.24 -19.58 -3.59
C GLY A 142 0.82 -20.22 -4.85
N ALA A 143 1.81 -19.59 -5.47
CA ALA A 143 2.50 -20.10 -6.66
C ALA A 143 3.15 -21.48 -6.43
N GLN A 144 3.42 -21.87 -5.19
CA GLN A 144 3.97 -23.19 -4.86
C GLN A 144 3.02 -24.35 -5.21
N VAL A 145 1.71 -24.09 -5.21
CA VAL A 145 0.65 -25.10 -5.37
C VAL A 145 -0.39 -24.70 -6.41
N GLU A 146 -0.03 -23.75 -7.26
CA GLU A 146 -0.83 -23.34 -8.41
C GLU A 146 -1.18 -24.55 -9.30
N PHE A 147 -2.42 -24.56 -9.78
CA PHE A 147 -3.08 -25.62 -10.55
C PHE A 147 -3.24 -26.97 -9.84
N MET A 148 -2.80 -27.10 -8.58
CA MET A 148 -2.94 -28.36 -7.84
C MET A 148 -4.34 -28.47 -7.22
N PRO A 149 -5.05 -29.61 -7.34
CA PRO A 149 -6.33 -29.80 -6.66
C PRO A 149 -6.20 -29.67 -5.14
N GLN A 150 -7.20 -29.08 -4.49
CA GLN A 150 -7.25 -28.97 -3.04
C GLN A 150 -7.04 -30.34 -2.36
N GLY A 151 -6.14 -30.40 -1.38
CA GLY A 151 -5.85 -31.62 -0.62
C GLY A 151 -4.98 -32.65 -1.35
N SER A 152 -4.51 -32.35 -2.56
CA SER A 152 -3.58 -33.23 -3.31
C SER A 152 -2.10 -33.02 -2.99
N PHE A 153 -1.78 -32.05 -2.12
CA PHE A 153 -0.43 -31.65 -1.74
C PHE A 153 -0.28 -31.52 -0.22
N PRO A 154 0.94 -31.69 0.33
CA PRO A 154 1.22 -31.35 1.72
C PRO A 154 0.95 -29.86 1.97
N PRO A 155 0.34 -29.49 3.12
CA PRO A 155 -0.01 -28.10 3.37
C PRO A 155 1.16 -27.13 3.23
N VAL A 156 0.94 -26.03 2.51
CA VAL A 156 1.89 -24.91 2.40
C VAL A 156 1.88 -24.15 3.71
N THR A 157 3.02 -24.12 4.40
CA THR A 157 3.21 -23.41 5.67
C THR A 157 4.34 -22.38 5.63
N GLU A 158 5.28 -22.55 4.70
CA GLU A 158 6.53 -21.80 4.58
C GLU A 158 6.79 -21.40 3.13
N MET A 159 7.68 -20.43 2.94
CA MET A 159 8.06 -19.90 1.63
C MET A 159 9.19 -20.73 1.01
N LYS A 160 8.84 -21.84 0.33
CA LYS A 160 9.81 -22.80 -0.21
C LYS A 160 10.07 -22.65 -1.71
N GLY A 161 9.24 -21.89 -2.42
CA GLY A 161 9.23 -21.89 -3.89
C GLY A 161 8.72 -23.21 -4.46
N GLY A 162 9.06 -23.52 -5.71
CA GLY A 162 8.56 -24.68 -6.44
C GLY A 162 7.46 -24.30 -7.43
N GLY A 163 6.33 -25.00 -7.38
CA GLY A 163 5.22 -24.76 -8.29
C GLY A 163 5.50 -25.16 -9.76
N PRO A 164 4.54 -24.90 -10.66
CA PRO A 164 4.66 -25.23 -12.08
C PRO A 164 5.86 -24.55 -12.76
N HIS A 165 6.24 -23.35 -12.28
CA HIS A 165 7.31 -22.53 -12.85
C HIS A 165 8.68 -22.70 -12.20
N ARG A 166 8.80 -23.60 -11.21
CA ARG A 166 10.06 -23.87 -10.46
C ARG A 166 10.66 -22.58 -9.91
N LEU A 167 9.86 -21.83 -9.17
CA LEU A 167 10.24 -20.59 -8.50
C LEU A 167 11.18 -20.87 -7.34
N GLY A 168 12.11 -19.95 -7.09
CA GLY A 168 12.89 -19.91 -5.85
C GLY A 168 12.03 -19.48 -4.65
N PRO A 169 12.48 -19.70 -3.41
CA PRO A 169 11.85 -19.12 -2.23
C PRO A 169 11.64 -17.61 -2.38
N GLY A 170 10.38 -17.15 -2.27
CA GLY A 170 10.02 -15.73 -2.31
C GLY A 170 9.97 -15.11 -3.69
N GLU A 171 10.22 -15.88 -4.75
CA GLU A 171 9.89 -15.47 -6.12
C GLU A 171 8.37 -15.59 -6.34
N TRP A 172 7.82 -14.62 -7.05
CA TRP A 172 6.39 -14.41 -7.32
C TRP A 172 6.10 -14.36 -8.83
N THR A 173 4.82 -14.30 -9.22
CA THR A 173 4.33 -14.48 -10.61
C THR A 173 3.97 -13.16 -11.30
N ASP A 174 3.08 -13.20 -12.29
CA ASP A 174 2.59 -12.03 -13.00
C ASP A 174 1.74 -11.10 -12.13
N ASP A 175 1.08 -11.63 -11.10
CA ASP A 175 0.34 -10.91 -10.07
C ASP A 175 1.15 -9.72 -9.53
N THR A 176 2.30 -10.01 -8.92
CA THR A 176 3.19 -8.98 -8.36
C THR A 176 3.91 -8.20 -9.45
N ALA A 177 4.31 -8.82 -10.57
CA ALA A 177 5.00 -8.12 -11.66
C ALA A 177 4.14 -6.96 -12.21
N MET A 178 2.85 -7.24 -12.44
CA MET A 178 1.90 -6.24 -12.90
C MET A 178 1.54 -5.23 -11.80
N ALA A 179 1.47 -5.64 -10.53
CA ALA A 179 1.28 -4.72 -9.42
C ALA A 179 2.44 -3.70 -9.32
N LEU A 180 3.69 -4.13 -9.48
CA LEU A 180 4.85 -3.24 -9.44
C LEU A 180 4.93 -2.32 -10.66
N CYS A 181 4.59 -2.82 -11.86
CA CYS A 181 4.43 -1.96 -13.03
C CYS A 181 3.39 -0.86 -12.79
N LEU A 182 2.25 -1.21 -12.19
CA LEU A 182 1.20 -0.24 -11.87
C LEU A 182 1.64 0.77 -10.80
N ALA A 183 2.25 0.30 -9.72
CA ALA A 183 2.78 1.17 -8.66
C ALA A 183 3.79 2.17 -9.20
N GLU A 184 4.73 1.73 -10.03
CA GLU A 184 5.72 2.60 -10.65
C GLU A 184 5.08 3.64 -11.57
N SER A 185 4.08 3.24 -12.37
CA SER A 185 3.32 4.18 -13.21
C SER A 185 2.62 5.26 -12.39
N LEU A 186 1.91 4.85 -11.33
CA LEU A 186 1.18 5.78 -10.47
C LEU A 186 2.10 6.78 -9.77
N VAL A 187 3.22 6.30 -9.21
CA VAL A 187 4.19 7.14 -8.51
C VAL A 187 4.81 8.17 -9.46
N GLU A 188 5.11 7.80 -10.70
CA GLU A 188 5.79 8.70 -11.64
C GLU A 188 4.84 9.61 -12.46
N LYS A 189 3.63 9.14 -12.76
CA LYS A 189 2.72 9.79 -13.72
C LYS A 189 1.34 10.13 -13.14
N GLY A 190 1.02 9.69 -11.93
CA GLY A 190 -0.37 9.64 -11.49
C GLY A 190 -1.15 8.61 -12.30
N PHE A 191 -2.47 8.80 -12.43
CA PHE A 191 -3.32 7.86 -13.14
C PHE A 191 -3.20 8.06 -14.67
N ASP A 192 -2.28 7.32 -15.30
CA ASP A 192 -2.09 7.30 -16.75
C ASP A 192 -2.24 5.86 -17.31
N PRO A 193 -3.42 5.52 -17.88
CA PRO A 193 -3.67 4.20 -18.47
C PRO A 193 -2.73 3.86 -19.65
N LEU A 194 -2.21 4.86 -20.38
CA LEU A 194 -1.25 4.62 -21.46
C LEU A 194 0.10 4.22 -20.89
N ASP A 195 0.58 4.92 -19.86
CA ASP A 195 1.83 4.56 -19.18
C ASP A 195 1.73 3.21 -18.47
N GLN A 196 0.59 2.95 -17.81
CA GLN A 196 0.27 1.64 -17.22
C GLN A 196 0.44 0.51 -18.24
N MET A 197 -0.22 0.63 -19.40
CA MET A 197 -0.14 -0.40 -20.45
C MET A 197 1.26 -0.51 -21.06
N ARG A 198 2.00 0.61 -21.20
CA ARG A 198 3.41 0.58 -21.63
C ARG A 198 4.30 -0.18 -20.64
N ARG A 199 4.12 -0.01 -19.33
CA ARG A 199 4.89 -0.77 -18.32
C ARG A 199 4.52 -2.25 -18.31
N TYR A 200 3.25 -2.59 -18.51
CA TYR A 200 2.85 -3.99 -18.72
C TYR A 200 3.51 -4.59 -19.97
N LEU A 201 3.70 -3.80 -21.04
CA LEU A 201 4.46 -4.26 -22.20
C LEU A 201 5.94 -4.47 -21.91
N LEU A 202 6.57 -3.64 -21.06
CA LEU A 202 7.96 -3.87 -20.62
C LEU A 202 8.09 -5.19 -19.85
N TRP A 203 7.15 -5.49 -18.95
CA TRP A 203 7.10 -6.80 -18.32
C TRP A 203 6.89 -7.92 -19.36
N TYR A 204 5.87 -7.79 -20.21
CA TYR A 204 5.49 -8.80 -21.19
C TYR A 204 6.62 -9.13 -22.20
N ARG A 205 7.36 -8.12 -22.68
CA ARG A 205 8.39 -8.31 -23.72
C ARG A 205 9.79 -8.51 -23.17
N GLU A 206 10.11 -7.87 -22.04
CA GLU A 206 11.49 -7.77 -21.54
C GLU A 206 11.64 -8.39 -20.15
N GLY A 207 10.55 -8.88 -19.54
CA GLY A 207 10.60 -9.46 -18.21
C GLY A 207 10.87 -8.44 -17.10
N ARG A 208 10.55 -7.16 -17.30
CA ARG A 208 10.65 -6.15 -16.22
C ARG A 208 9.92 -6.65 -14.98
N TYR A 209 10.59 -6.57 -13.83
CA TYR A 209 10.13 -7.09 -12.54
C TYR A 209 9.95 -8.61 -12.46
N SER A 210 10.13 -9.39 -13.51
CA SER A 210 10.07 -10.85 -13.42
C SER A 210 11.29 -11.44 -12.72
N PRO A 211 11.12 -12.37 -11.75
CA PRO A 211 12.24 -13.12 -11.18
C PRO A 211 12.94 -14.04 -12.20
N LYS A 212 12.29 -14.38 -13.32
CA LYS A 212 12.86 -15.22 -14.38
C LYS A 212 13.58 -14.43 -15.48
N GLY A 213 13.58 -13.09 -15.40
CA GLY A 213 14.14 -12.22 -16.44
C GLY A 213 13.38 -12.25 -17.78
N HIS A 214 12.20 -12.89 -17.83
CA HIS A 214 11.27 -12.90 -18.95
C HIS A 214 9.83 -13.03 -18.44
N CYS A 215 8.83 -12.68 -19.24
CA CYS A 215 7.43 -12.87 -18.89
C CYS A 215 7.09 -14.37 -18.83
N PHE A 216 6.45 -14.78 -17.74
CA PHE A 216 5.81 -16.09 -17.57
C PHE A 216 4.45 -15.87 -16.87
N ASP A 217 3.65 -16.93 -16.78
CA ASP A 217 2.33 -16.95 -16.13
C ASP A 217 1.23 -16.02 -16.66
N ILE A 218 1.52 -15.25 -17.72
CA ILE A 218 0.54 -14.30 -18.25
C ILE A 218 -0.79 -14.98 -18.65
N GLY A 219 -1.87 -14.56 -17.97
CA GLY A 219 -3.22 -14.97 -18.32
C GLY A 219 -3.62 -14.58 -19.76
N ASN A 220 -4.40 -15.45 -20.43
CA ASN A 220 -4.82 -15.26 -21.83
C ASN A 220 -5.54 -13.92 -22.07
N THR A 221 -6.39 -13.48 -21.13
CA THR A 221 -7.11 -12.21 -21.21
C THR A 221 -6.15 -11.01 -21.17
N THR A 222 -5.16 -11.05 -20.26
CA THR A 222 -4.11 -10.03 -20.18
C THR A 222 -3.29 -9.99 -21.47
N ARG A 223 -2.80 -11.14 -21.94
CA ARG A 223 -2.03 -11.24 -23.18
C ARG A 223 -2.78 -10.65 -24.37
N ARG A 224 -4.04 -11.05 -24.58
CA ARG A 224 -4.88 -10.55 -25.67
C ARG A 224 -5.07 -9.04 -25.59
N SER A 225 -5.20 -8.49 -24.38
CA SER A 225 -5.36 -7.04 -24.18
C SER A 225 -4.08 -6.27 -24.49
N LEU A 226 -2.90 -6.79 -24.09
CA LEU A 226 -1.61 -6.19 -24.45
C LEU A 226 -1.36 -6.23 -25.96
N GLU A 227 -1.69 -7.35 -26.61
CA GLU A 227 -1.60 -7.50 -28.08
C GLU A 227 -2.57 -6.55 -28.80
N ARG A 228 -3.80 -6.36 -28.28
CA ARG A 228 -4.74 -5.37 -28.78
C ARG A 228 -4.19 -3.96 -28.65
N PHE A 229 -3.67 -3.58 -27.48
CA PHE A 229 -3.08 -2.27 -27.24
C PHE A 229 -1.91 -1.99 -28.19
N LEU A 230 -1.03 -2.97 -28.43
CA LEU A 230 0.06 -2.84 -29.41
C LEU A 230 -0.43 -2.53 -30.82
N ARG A 231 -1.58 -3.07 -31.21
CA ARG A 231 -2.17 -2.88 -32.54
C ARG A 231 -2.96 -1.59 -32.66
N THR A 232 -3.69 -1.18 -31.62
CA THR A 232 -4.68 -0.09 -31.69
C THR A 232 -4.24 1.19 -30.99
N GLY A 233 -3.30 1.11 -30.03
CA GLY A 233 -2.95 2.20 -29.13
C GLY A 233 -4.01 2.54 -28.08
N ASP A 234 -5.11 1.79 -28.01
CA ASP A 234 -6.20 2.00 -27.05
C ASP A 234 -5.83 1.41 -25.68
N PRO A 235 -5.60 2.22 -24.62
CA PRO A 235 -5.17 1.69 -23.33
C PRO A 235 -6.26 0.87 -22.64
N PHE A 236 -7.54 1.07 -22.96
CA PHE A 236 -8.65 0.31 -22.39
C PHE A 236 -8.97 -0.90 -23.26
N SER A 237 -7.96 -1.76 -23.42
CA SER A 237 -8.00 -2.91 -24.33
C SER A 237 -8.69 -4.15 -23.75
N GLY A 238 -9.19 -4.09 -22.52
CA GLY A 238 -9.88 -5.19 -21.88
C GLY A 238 -11.11 -5.67 -22.67
N PRO A 239 -11.24 -6.99 -22.91
CA PRO A 239 -12.44 -7.58 -23.49
C PRO A 239 -13.63 -7.45 -22.55
N GLU A 240 -14.82 -7.24 -23.09
CA GLU A 240 -16.05 -7.00 -22.33
C GLU A 240 -16.94 -8.24 -22.22
N GLU A 241 -16.67 -9.29 -23.01
CA GLU A 241 -17.46 -10.51 -22.98
C GLU A 241 -17.36 -11.26 -21.65
N GLU A 242 -18.46 -11.89 -21.24
CA GLU A 242 -18.61 -12.57 -19.95
C GLU A 242 -17.54 -13.64 -19.70
N GLY A 243 -17.18 -14.40 -20.74
CA GLY A 243 -16.12 -15.42 -20.68
C GLY A 243 -14.70 -14.89 -20.46
N SER A 244 -14.52 -13.57 -20.37
CA SER A 244 -13.23 -12.92 -20.11
C SER A 244 -13.09 -12.30 -18.71
N ALA A 245 -14.02 -12.64 -17.80
CA ALA A 245 -14.07 -12.15 -16.42
C ALA A 245 -13.02 -12.80 -15.48
N GLY A 246 -11.79 -12.93 -15.97
CA GLY A 246 -10.64 -13.37 -15.17
C GLY A 246 -10.33 -12.43 -14.01
N ASN A 247 -9.62 -12.95 -13.01
CA ASN A 247 -9.25 -12.24 -11.79
C ASN A 247 -8.02 -11.32 -11.92
N GLY A 248 -7.43 -11.21 -13.12
CA GLY A 248 -6.19 -10.48 -13.31
C GLY A 248 -6.24 -8.99 -12.92
N SER A 249 -7.43 -8.38 -12.85
CA SER A 249 -7.58 -7.01 -12.33
C SER A 249 -7.51 -6.93 -10.79
N LEU A 250 -7.92 -7.97 -10.07
CA LEU A 250 -7.90 -8.05 -8.60
C LEU A 250 -6.48 -8.25 -8.08
N MET A 251 -5.69 -9.10 -8.75
CA MET A 251 -4.35 -9.50 -8.32
C MET A 251 -3.39 -8.31 -8.12
N ARG A 252 -3.61 -7.23 -8.88
CA ARG A 252 -2.72 -6.06 -8.97
C ARG A 252 -3.34 -4.77 -8.43
N LEU A 253 -4.41 -4.85 -7.64
CA LEU A 253 -5.24 -3.68 -7.31
C LEU A 253 -4.64 -2.77 -6.24
N ALA A 254 -3.88 -3.32 -5.29
CA ALA A 254 -3.35 -2.58 -4.14
C ALA A 254 -2.73 -1.22 -4.51
N PRO A 255 -1.86 -1.07 -5.53
CA PRO A 255 -1.30 0.23 -5.91
C PRO A 255 -2.34 1.35 -6.12
N VAL A 256 -3.46 1.06 -6.78
CA VAL A 256 -4.54 2.04 -7.01
C VAL A 256 -5.24 2.38 -5.70
N ALA A 257 -5.53 1.36 -4.88
CA ALA A 257 -6.15 1.57 -3.58
C ALA A 257 -5.25 2.39 -2.64
N LEU A 258 -3.94 2.14 -2.64
CA LEU A 258 -2.97 2.91 -1.87
C LEU A 258 -2.93 4.37 -2.34
N ALA A 259 -2.68 4.62 -3.62
CA ALA A 259 -2.55 5.98 -4.16
C ALA A 259 -3.82 6.83 -3.97
N TYR A 260 -5.00 6.22 -4.04
CA TYR A 260 -6.28 6.94 -4.09
C TYR A 260 -7.19 6.64 -2.90
N ALA A 261 -6.70 6.09 -1.79
CA ALA A 261 -7.51 5.75 -0.60
C ALA A 261 -8.34 6.94 -0.07
N ARG A 262 -7.77 8.16 -0.14
CA ARG A 262 -8.43 9.40 0.29
C ARG A 262 -9.20 10.11 -0.82
N SER A 263 -9.13 9.62 -2.06
CA SER A 263 -9.87 10.19 -3.17
C SER A 263 -11.33 9.72 -3.16
N PRO A 264 -12.31 10.61 -3.38
CA PRO A 264 -13.68 10.18 -3.64
C PRO A 264 -13.79 9.38 -4.97
N GLY A 265 -12.81 9.51 -5.87
CA GLY A 265 -12.77 8.85 -7.17
C GLY A 265 -12.19 7.42 -7.18
N LEU A 266 -11.83 6.85 -6.02
CA LEU A 266 -11.13 5.56 -5.96
C LEU A 266 -11.78 4.45 -6.80
N LEU A 267 -13.11 4.27 -6.69
CA LEU A 267 -13.80 3.18 -7.40
C LEU A 267 -13.75 3.38 -8.92
N ALA A 268 -13.81 4.64 -9.39
CA ALA A 268 -13.64 4.95 -10.80
C ALA A 268 -12.22 4.63 -11.28
N TYR A 269 -11.18 4.99 -10.52
CA TYR A 269 -9.80 4.63 -10.84
C TYR A 269 -9.58 3.11 -10.85
N ALA A 270 -10.16 2.39 -9.89
CA ALA A 270 -10.12 0.93 -9.84
C ALA A 270 -10.75 0.30 -11.10
N ARG A 271 -11.95 0.76 -11.50
CA ARG A 271 -12.62 0.31 -12.73
C ARG A 271 -11.80 0.65 -13.97
N LEU A 272 -11.26 1.86 -14.07
CA LEU A 272 -10.43 2.26 -15.21
C LEU A 272 -9.14 1.43 -15.30
N SER A 273 -8.49 1.16 -14.17
CA SER A 273 -7.29 0.30 -14.12
C SER A 273 -7.61 -1.14 -14.51
N ALA A 274 -8.78 -1.67 -14.12
CA ALA A 274 -9.24 -2.99 -14.55
C ALA A 274 -9.45 -3.04 -16.07
N ARG A 275 -10.16 -2.05 -16.64
CA ARG A 275 -10.48 -1.94 -18.07
C ARG A 275 -9.28 -1.96 -19.01
N THR A 276 -8.08 -1.70 -18.51
CA THR A 276 -6.86 -1.82 -19.30
C THR A 276 -6.67 -3.23 -19.87
N THR A 277 -7.06 -4.26 -19.11
CA THR A 277 -6.93 -5.66 -19.52
C THR A 277 -8.17 -6.52 -19.31
N HIS A 278 -9.13 -6.09 -18.51
CA HIS A 278 -10.35 -6.84 -18.20
C HIS A 278 -11.54 -5.88 -18.22
N GLY A 279 -12.45 -6.02 -19.19
CA GLY A 279 -13.64 -5.18 -19.36
C GLY A 279 -14.96 -5.86 -18.96
N ALA A 280 -14.94 -7.16 -18.70
CA ALA A 280 -16.12 -7.91 -18.32
C ALA A 280 -16.74 -7.41 -17.00
N ARG A 281 -18.06 -7.26 -16.97
CA ARG A 281 -18.80 -6.65 -15.85
C ARG A 281 -18.46 -7.25 -14.49
N ALA A 282 -18.43 -8.59 -14.39
CA ALA A 282 -18.13 -9.29 -13.15
C ALA A 282 -16.71 -8.98 -12.63
N ALA A 283 -15.72 -8.84 -13.51
CA ALA A 283 -14.35 -8.49 -13.11
C ALA A 283 -14.25 -7.02 -12.66
N LEU A 284 -14.92 -6.10 -13.38
CA LEU A 284 -14.94 -4.68 -13.04
C LEU A 284 -15.57 -4.44 -11.66
N GLU A 285 -16.75 -5.00 -11.42
CA GLU A 285 -17.46 -4.85 -10.15
C GLU A 285 -16.74 -5.56 -9.00
N SER A 286 -16.15 -6.75 -9.22
CA SER A 286 -15.31 -7.40 -8.20
C SER A 286 -14.11 -6.52 -7.82
N THR A 287 -13.51 -5.84 -8.79
CA THR A 287 -12.38 -4.93 -8.56
C THR A 287 -12.80 -3.73 -7.73
N GLU A 288 -14.00 -3.16 -7.98
CA GLU A 288 -14.53 -2.06 -7.18
C GLU A 288 -14.82 -2.48 -5.73
N VAL A 289 -15.38 -3.67 -5.53
CA VAL A 289 -15.61 -4.22 -4.19
C VAL A 289 -14.28 -4.37 -3.44
N LEU A 290 -13.25 -4.94 -4.08
CA LEU A 290 -11.93 -5.04 -3.47
C LEU A 290 -11.29 -3.66 -3.21
N ALA A 291 -11.45 -2.69 -4.12
CA ALA A 291 -10.93 -1.34 -3.92
C ALA A 291 -11.54 -0.67 -2.69
N TRP A 292 -12.86 -0.82 -2.48
CA TRP A 292 -13.53 -0.35 -1.29
C TRP A 292 -13.01 -1.04 -0.03
N LEU A 293 -12.91 -2.38 -0.04
CA LEU A 293 -12.38 -3.15 1.09
C LEU A 293 -10.97 -2.70 1.49
N LEU A 294 -10.09 -2.49 0.51
CA LEU A 294 -8.72 -2.03 0.75
C LEU A 294 -8.71 -0.63 1.36
N LYS A 295 -9.45 0.32 0.78
CA LYS A 295 -9.57 1.68 1.35
C LYS A 295 -10.02 1.64 2.79
N GLU A 296 -11.11 0.94 3.08
CA GLU A 296 -11.68 0.93 4.42
C GLU A 296 -10.75 0.23 5.42
N ALA A 297 -10.03 -0.82 5.00
CA ALA A 297 -9.01 -1.47 5.81
C ALA A 297 -7.83 -0.52 6.13
N LEU A 298 -7.33 0.23 5.14
CA LEU A 298 -6.28 1.24 5.33
C LEU A 298 -6.73 2.32 6.32
N LEU A 299 -7.97 2.77 6.22
CA LEU A 299 -8.60 3.75 7.13
C LEU A 299 -8.97 3.14 8.50
N GLY A 300 -8.76 1.84 8.71
CA GLY A 300 -8.88 1.19 10.00
C GLY A 300 -10.27 0.75 10.39
N ARG A 301 -11.17 0.59 9.40
CA ARG A 301 -12.50 0.05 9.63
C ARG A 301 -12.42 -1.37 10.22
N PRO A 302 -13.24 -1.69 11.24
CA PRO A 302 -13.25 -3.03 11.83
C PRO A 302 -13.61 -4.13 10.83
N LYS A 303 -13.06 -5.34 11.03
CA LYS A 303 -13.28 -6.50 10.15
C LYS A 303 -14.76 -6.79 9.93
N ALA A 304 -15.59 -6.72 10.98
CA ALA A 304 -17.02 -6.97 10.87
C ALA A 304 -17.72 -5.99 9.90
N GLU A 305 -17.33 -4.71 9.91
CA GLU A 305 -17.85 -3.70 8.99
C GLU A 305 -17.35 -3.90 7.56
N LEU A 306 -16.09 -4.33 7.39
CA LEU A 306 -15.55 -4.69 6.07
C LEU A 306 -16.35 -5.85 5.45
N LEU A 307 -16.58 -6.91 6.23
CA LEU A 307 -17.31 -8.10 5.78
C LEU A 307 -18.83 -7.88 5.63
N ALA A 308 -19.37 -6.77 6.14
CA ALA A 308 -20.76 -6.39 5.92
C ALA A 308 -21.00 -5.98 4.46
N LEU A 309 -20.00 -5.38 3.79
CA LEU A 309 -20.08 -4.90 2.40
C LEU A 309 -21.28 -3.97 2.15
N GLU A 310 -21.66 -3.20 3.17
CA GLU A 310 -22.92 -2.43 3.22
C GLU A 310 -23.17 -1.57 1.96
N PRO A 311 -22.18 -0.82 1.42
CA PRO A 311 -22.42 0.04 0.26
C PRO A 311 -22.83 -0.71 -1.02
N PHE A 312 -22.61 -2.03 -1.07
CA PHE A 312 -22.87 -2.87 -2.24
C PHE A 312 -24.14 -3.71 -2.12
N ARG A 313 -24.77 -3.82 -0.94
CA ARG A 313 -25.88 -4.76 -0.67
C ARG A 313 -27.09 -4.59 -1.59
N ASP A 314 -27.45 -3.34 -1.89
CA ASP A 314 -28.62 -3.00 -2.70
C ASP A 314 -28.27 -2.51 -4.11
N GLN A 315 -27.02 -2.70 -4.54
CA GLN A 315 -26.58 -2.29 -5.87
C GLN A 315 -26.97 -3.34 -6.92
N PRO A 316 -27.33 -2.90 -8.15
CA PRO A 316 -27.63 -3.82 -9.25
C PRO A 316 -26.33 -4.40 -9.81
N LEU A 317 -25.71 -5.33 -9.08
CA LEU A 317 -24.47 -6.00 -9.46
C LEU A 317 -24.72 -7.18 -10.39
N HIS A 318 -23.65 -7.67 -11.02
CA HIS A 318 -23.60 -8.96 -11.68
C HIS A 318 -24.02 -10.07 -10.68
N PRO A 319 -24.82 -11.07 -11.08
CA PRO A 319 -25.36 -12.07 -10.15
C PRO A 319 -24.32 -12.76 -9.27
N ASP A 320 -23.17 -13.15 -9.84
CA ASP A 320 -22.09 -13.77 -9.06
C ASP A 320 -21.44 -12.81 -8.05
N VAL A 321 -21.31 -11.52 -8.38
CA VAL A 321 -20.76 -10.52 -7.47
C VAL A 321 -21.76 -10.21 -6.35
N ALA A 322 -23.05 -10.11 -6.69
CA ALA A 322 -24.13 -9.97 -5.73
C ALA A 322 -24.19 -11.14 -4.75
N GLU A 323 -23.89 -12.37 -5.20
CA GLU A 323 -23.83 -13.53 -4.32
C GLU A 323 -22.71 -13.42 -3.27
N VAL A 324 -21.53 -12.96 -3.70
CA VAL A 324 -20.37 -12.72 -2.82
C VAL A 324 -20.69 -11.61 -1.82
N VAL A 325 -21.20 -10.47 -2.28
CA VAL A 325 -21.67 -9.37 -1.43
C VAL A 325 -22.77 -9.85 -0.47
N GLY A 326 -23.63 -10.76 -0.93
CA GLY A 326 -24.66 -11.44 -0.15
C GLY A 326 -24.12 -12.32 0.99
N GLY A 327 -22.81 -12.60 1.03
CA GLY A 327 -22.15 -13.36 2.09
C GLY A 327 -21.94 -14.83 1.74
N SER A 328 -21.83 -15.21 0.48
CA SER A 328 -21.52 -16.60 0.09
C SER A 328 -20.15 -17.06 0.59
N PHE A 329 -19.19 -16.14 0.77
CA PHE A 329 -17.86 -16.39 1.34
C PHE A 329 -17.89 -16.92 2.79
N TRP A 330 -19.01 -16.80 3.52
CA TRP A 330 -19.16 -17.45 4.83
C TRP A 330 -19.36 -18.97 4.74
N ARG A 331 -19.80 -19.48 3.60
CA ARG A 331 -20.24 -20.87 3.44
C ARG A 331 -19.31 -21.70 2.57
N ARG A 332 -18.64 -21.06 1.61
CA ARG A 332 -17.79 -21.75 0.64
C ARG A 332 -16.60 -20.90 0.22
N ALA A 333 -15.59 -21.59 -0.29
CA ALA A 333 -14.48 -21.01 -1.02
C ALA A 333 -13.99 -22.03 -2.04
N LYS A 334 -13.64 -21.54 -3.23
CA LYS A 334 -12.93 -22.34 -4.23
C LYS A 334 -11.99 -21.40 -4.98
N ALA A 335 -10.74 -21.80 -5.08
CA ALA A 335 -9.73 -21.05 -5.81
C ALA A 335 -9.86 -21.33 -7.31
N GLU A 336 -10.45 -20.38 -8.03
CA GLU A 336 -10.65 -20.41 -9.48
C GLU A 336 -10.25 -19.06 -10.07
N GLY A 337 -9.78 -19.06 -11.33
CA GLY A 337 -9.41 -17.86 -12.08
C GLY A 337 -10.58 -16.98 -12.55
N TYR A 338 -11.73 -17.05 -11.88
CA TYR A 338 -12.90 -16.22 -12.16
C TYR A 338 -13.05 -15.16 -11.06
N ALA A 339 -13.07 -13.88 -11.43
CA ALA A 339 -12.93 -12.74 -10.51
C ALA A 339 -13.84 -12.79 -9.26
N PRO A 340 -15.16 -13.05 -9.36
CA PRO A 340 -16.01 -13.14 -8.18
C PRO A 340 -15.61 -14.29 -7.25
N ARG A 341 -15.15 -15.43 -7.79
CA ARG A 341 -14.78 -16.62 -7.00
C ARG A 341 -13.43 -16.45 -6.31
N THR A 342 -12.48 -15.79 -6.96
CA THR A 342 -11.24 -15.35 -6.31
C THR A 342 -11.53 -14.42 -5.13
N LEU A 343 -12.41 -13.42 -5.32
CA LEU A 343 -12.83 -12.51 -4.26
C LEU A 343 -13.54 -13.25 -3.12
N GLU A 344 -14.44 -14.19 -3.45
CA GLU A 344 -15.12 -15.08 -2.48
C GLU A 344 -14.12 -15.86 -1.63
N ALA A 345 -13.11 -16.46 -2.26
CA ALA A 345 -12.09 -17.26 -1.58
C ALA A 345 -11.19 -16.43 -0.66
N ALA A 346 -10.76 -15.24 -1.12
CA ALA A 346 -9.97 -14.33 -0.29
C ALA A 346 -10.78 -13.80 0.91
N LEU A 347 -12.05 -13.45 0.71
CA LEU A 347 -12.95 -13.04 1.79
C LEU A 347 -13.24 -14.17 2.76
N HIS A 348 -13.38 -15.41 2.28
CA HIS A 348 -13.53 -16.58 3.13
C HIS A 348 -12.34 -16.75 4.06
N ALA A 349 -11.12 -16.68 3.52
CA ALA A 349 -9.90 -16.78 4.31
C ALA A 349 -9.79 -15.65 5.35
N PHE A 350 -10.12 -14.42 4.96
CA PHE A 350 -10.13 -13.26 5.85
C PHE A 350 -11.20 -13.33 6.94
N ALA A 351 -12.37 -13.88 6.64
CA ALA A 351 -13.51 -13.99 7.54
C ALA A 351 -13.30 -15.04 8.64
N HIS A 352 -12.62 -16.14 8.33
CA HIS A 352 -12.49 -17.30 9.23
C HIS A 352 -11.21 -17.33 10.06
N THR A 353 -10.38 -16.28 10.00
CA THR A 353 -9.06 -16.27 10.67
C THR A 353 -8.81 -15.01 11.48
N GLY A 354 -7.91 -15.12 12.48
CA GLY A 354 -7.58 -14.06 13.42
C GLY A 354 -6.31 -13.29 13.06
N SER A 355 -5.44 -13.85 12.21
CA SER A 355 -4.13 -13.29 11.86
C SER A 355 -3.82 -13.37 10.36
N PHE A 356 -2.86 -12.57 9.91
CA PHE A 356 -2.35 -12.60 8.53
C PHE A 356 -1.86 -14.01 8.15
N ALA A 357 -1.06 -14.65 9.02
CA ALA A 357 -0.44 -15.93 8.70
C ALA A 357 -1.45 -17.08 8.60
N GLU A 358 -2.43 -17.12 9.51
CA GLU A 358 -3.48 -18.15 9.48
C GLU A 358 -4.35 -18.04 8.23
N GLY A 359 -4.80 -16.82 7.90
CA GLY A 359 -5.64 -16.62 6.71
C GLY A 359 -4.85 -16.82 5.42
N MET A 360 -3.57 -16.44 5.38
CA MET A 360 -2.73 -16.69 4.20
C MET A 360 -2.61 -18.18 3.93
N ARG A 361 -2.33 -18.98 4.97
CA ARG A 361 -2.30 -20.44 4.88
C ARG A 361 -3.65 -21.00 4.45
N LEU A 362 -4.75 -20.49 4.99
CA LEU A 362 -6.09 -20.93 4.57
C LEU A 362 -6.35 -20.63 3.08
N ALA A 363 -5.96 -19.45 2.60
CA ALA A 363 -6.11 -19.01 1.22
C ALA A 363 -5.33 -19.90 0.23
N VAL A 364 -4.02 -20.05 0.42
CA VAL A 364 -3.15 -20.77 -0.53
C VAL A 364 -3.39 -22.29 -0.53
N ASN A 365 -3.83 -22.85 0.61
CA ASN A 365 -4.13 -24.28 0.70
C ASN A 365 -5.48 -24.68 0.08
N LEU A 366 -6.22 -23.73 -0.53
CA LEU A 366 -7.32 -24.06 -1.43
C LEU A 366 -6.83 -24.70 -2.74
N GLY A 367 -5.54 -24.57 -3.08
CA GLY A 367 -4.99 -25.04 -4.36
C GLY A 367 -5.58 -24.26 -5.54
N GLY A 368 -5.70 -24.89 -6.71
CA GLY A 368 -6.26 -24.25 -7.90
C GLY A 368 -5.49 -22.99 -8.26
N ASP A 369 -6.21 -21.87 -8.36
CA ASP A 369 -5.64 -20.55 -8.61
C ASP A 369 -5.12 -19.89 -7.32
N ALA A 370 -4.19 -20.59 -6.66
CA ALA A 370 -3.79 -20.34 -5.28
C ALA A 370 -2.94 -19.07 -5.11
N ASP A 371 -2.12 -18.75 -6.09
CA ASP A 371 -1.30 -17.54 -6.17
C ASP A 371 -2.20 -16.30 -6.18
N THR A 372 -3.20 -16.22 -7.05
CA THR A 372 -4.06 -15.04 -7.11
C THR A 372 -5.01 -14.94 -5.92
N VAL A 373 -5.54 -16.05 -5.41
CA VAL A 373 -6.30 -16.03 -4.15
C VAL A 373 -5.42 -15.57 -2.99
N GLY A 374 -4.17 -16.05 -2.93
CA GLY A 374 -3.16 -15.62 -1.97
C GLY A 374 -2.87 -14.12 -2.08
N ALA A 375 -2.65 -13.61 -3.28
CA ALA A 375 -2.37 -12.21 -3.56
C ALA A 375 -3.54 -11.31 -3.15
N VAL A 376 -4.78 -11.66 -3.53
CA VAL A 376 -5.99 -10.88 -3.15
C VAL A 376 -6.23 -10.90 -1.65
N TYR A 377 -6.08 -12.06 -1.00
CA TYR A 377 -6.12 -12.15 0.47
C TYR A 377 -5.02 -11.27 1.08
N GLY A 378 -3.79 -11.37 0.56
CA GLY A 378 -2.61 -10.68 1.04
C GLY A 378 -2.75 -9.15 0.99
N GLN A 379 -3.36 -8.62 -0.07
CA GLN A 379 -3.70 -7.20 -0.18
C GLN A 379 -4.61 -6.75 0.97
N LEU A 380 -5.72 -7.46 1.17
CA LEU A 380 -6.73 -7.10 2.18
C LEU A 380 -6.23 -7.31 3.61
N ALA A 381 -5.68 -8.50 3.89
CA ALA A 381 -5.15 -8.85 5.19
C ALA A 381 -3.94 -7.98 5.54
N GLY A 382 -3.09 -7.67 4.57
CA GLY A 382 -1.97 -6.74 4.74
C GLY A 382 -2.42 -5.32 5.06
N ALA A 383 -3.43 -4.80 4.35
CA ALA A 383 -4.03 -3.51 4.66
C ALA A 383 -4.71 -3.47 6.05
N TYR A 384 -5.23 -4.60 6.52
CA TYR A 384 -5.94 -4.68 7.80
C TYR A 384 -5.01 -4.90 9.00
N TYR A 385 -4.12 -5.89 8.92
CA TYR A 385 -3.22 -6.29 9.99
C TYR A 385 -1.90 -5.51 10.01
N GLY A 386 -1.47 -4.98 8.85
CA GLY A 386 -0.22 -4.24 8.71
C GLY A 386 1.00 -5.11 8.44
N ARG A 387 2.11 -4.47 7.99
CA ARG A 387 3.37 -5.14 7.64
C ARG A 387 3.97 -5.86 8.84
N GLU A 388 3.88 -5.31 10.05
CA GLU A 388 4.41 -5.94 11.26
C GLU A 388 3.75 -7.30 11.59
N ALA A 389 2.54 -7.54 11.09
CA ALA A 389 1.83 -8.82 11.27
C ALA A 389 2.23 -9.88 10.24
N ILE A 390 2.96 -9.52 9.19
CA ILE A 390 3.45 -10.47 8.18
C ILE A 390 4.69 -11.18 8.75
N PRO A 391 4.74 -12.53 8.76
CA PRO A 391 5.90 -13.26 9.27
C PRO A 391 7.21 -12.84 8.60
N GLU A 392 8.22 -12.51 9.41
CA GLU A 392 9.55 -12.16 8.89
C GLU A 392 10.20 -13.32 8.12
N ALA A 393 9.86 -14.57 8.46
CA ALA A 393 10.27 -15.76 7.71
C ALA A 393 9.75 -15.77 6.25
N TRP A 394 8.69 -15.01 5.96
CA TRP A 394 8.14 -14.84 4.61
C TRP A 394 8.65 -13.56 3.95
N LEU A 395 8.89 -12.49 4.72
CA LEU A 395 9.46 -11.25 4.19
C LEU A 395 10.96 -11.36 3.88
N GLY A 396 11.73 -12.11 4.67
CA GLY A 396 13.17 -12.26 4.52
C GLY A 396 13.62 -12.73 3.12
N PRO A 397 13.04 -13.82 2.57
CA PRO A 397 13.38 -14.31 1.23
C PRO A 397 12.60 -13.62 0.09
N LEU A 398 11.68 -12.70 0.38
CA LEU A 398 10.80 -12.12 -0.64
C LEU A 398 11.59 -11.35 -1.70
N TYR A 399 11.47 -11.77 -2.95
CA TYR A 399 12.17 -11.16 -4.07
C TYR A 399 11.74 -9.69 -4.24
N LEU A 400 12.73 -8.80 -4.42
CA LEU A 400 12.54 -7.34 -4.54
C LEU A 400 11.79 -6.68 -3.37
N ARG A 401 11.87 -7.23 -2.15
CA ARG A 401 11.23 -6.65 -0.95
C ARG A 401 11.48 -5.15 -0.79
N GLU A 402 12.73 -4.70 -0.86
CA GLU A 402 13.08 -3.28 -0.67
C GLU A 402 12.35 -2.39 -1.69
N ARG A 403 12.30 -2.82 -2.95
CA ARG A 403 11.57 -2.09 -4.00
C ARG A 403 10.06 -2.06 -3.75
N ILE A 404 9.50 -3.15 -3.22
CA ILE A 404 8.08 -3.21 -2.83
C ILE A 404 7.81 -2.21 -1.69
N GLU A 405 8.67 -2.18 -0.67
CA GLU A 405 8.56 -1.23 0.45
C GLU A 405 8.69 0.23 -0.01
N GLU A 406 9.64 0.52 -0.89
CA GLU A 406 9.82 1.86 -1.51
C GLU A 406 8.56 2.32 -2.24
N LEU A 407 8.02 1.48 -3.14
CA LEU A 407 6.85 1.82 -3.93
C LEU A 407 5.61 1.97 -3.05
N ALA A 408 5.41 1.10 -2.07
CA ALA A 408 4.30 1.22 -1.12
C ALA A 408 4.38 2.52 -0.31
N PHE A 409 5.58 2.92 0.14
CA PHE A 409 5.77 4.19 0.84
C PHE A 409 5.58 5.41 -0.07
N ALA A 410 6.02 5.34 -1.34
CA ALA A 410 5.78 6.39 -2.32
C ALA A 410 4.29 6.58 -2.63
N LEU A 411 3.54 5.47 -2.76
CA LEU A 411 2.08 5.51 -2.91
C LEU A 411 1.39 6.06 -1.66
N TYR A 412 1.90 5.77 -0.46
CA TYR A 412 1.42 6.37 0.77
C TYR A 412 1.62 7.89 0.78
N ARG A 413 2.81 8.38 0.41
CA ARG A 413 3.04 9.84 0.24
C ARG A 413 2.08 10.45 -0.77
N MET A 414 1.93 9.80 -1.92
CA MET A 414 1.03 10.26 -2.97
C MET A 414 -0.43 10.38 -2.49
N SER A 415 -0.90 9.48 -1.61
CA SER A 415 -2.27 9.51 -1.09
C SER A 415 -2.50 10.57 0.00
N MET A 416 -1.42 11.13 0.56
CA MET A 416 -1.45 12.24 1.51
C MET A 416 -1.42 13.59 0.80
N ALA A 417 -0.68 13.67 -0.32
CA ALA A 417 -0.63 14.87 -1.13
C ALA A 417 -2.04 15.18 -1.69
N SER A 418 -2.48 16.43 -1.59
CA SER A 418 -3.68 16.87 -2.31
C SER A 418 -3.55 16.46 -3.78
N PRO A 419 -4.61 15.90 -4.41
CA PRO A 419 -4.56 15.55 -5.82
C PRO A 419 -4.03 16.75 -6.59
N LYS A 420 -2.94 16.59 -7.33
CA LYS A 420 -2.61 17.57 -8.37
C LYS A 420 -3.78 17.50 -9.36
N GLU A 421 -4.66 18.50 -9.28
CA GLU A 421 -5.75 18.69 -10.25
C GLU A 421 -5.21 18.82 -11.67
#